data_AF-A0A2U9PUG1-F1
#
_entry.id   AF-A0A2U9PUG1-F1
#
_cell.length_a   1.000
_cell.length_b   1.000
_cell.length_c   1.000
_cell.angle_alpha   90.00
_cell.angle_beta   90.00
_cell.angle_gamma   90.00
#
_symmetry.space_group_name_H-M   'P 1'
#
loop_
_entity.id
_entity.type
_entity.pdbx_description
1 polymer ?
#
loop_
_entity_poly.entity_id
_entity_poly.type
_entity_poly.pdbx_seq_one_letter_code
_entity_poly.pdbx_strand_id
1 'polypeptide(L)'
;MVTAFPDAAAASKFVADQSGKWRQCTHTGAVSLIVEGQPNTDFHVSEVPQNDKHTVQGVLTMELYYAGPQRGNWNCYHSLGAQRNIVADVMVCDGQVKHYQSAKIVERILAKVPAT
;
A
#
# COMPACT_ATOMS: atom_id res chain seq x y z
N MET A 1 -5.12 9.06 -1.56
CA MET A 1 -6.04 9.59 -0.54
C MET A 1 -5.25 10.15 0.63
N VAL A 2 -5.75 11.20 1.28
CA VAL A 2 -5.22 11.73 2.54
C VAL A 2 -6.37 11.83 3.53
N THR A 3 -6.19 11.33 4.74
CA THR A 3 -7.24 11.22 5.76
C THR A 3 -6.76 11.79 7.08
N ALA A 4 -7.56 12.67 7.68
CA ALA A 4 -7.30 13.19 9.02
C ALA A 4 -7.99 12.33 10.09
N PHE A 5 -7.30 12.15 11.20
CA PHE A 5 -7.73 11.45 12.40
C PHE A 5 -7.84 12.45 13.57
N PRO A 6 -8.51 12.07 14.68
CA PRO A 6 -8.59 12.94 15.86
C PRO A 6 -7.21 13.32 16.42
N ASP A 7 -6.26 12.39 16.41
CA ASP A 7 -4.91 12.60 16.90
C ASP A 7 -3.90 11.66 16.21
N ALA A 8 -2.63 11.80 16.59
CA ALA A 8 -1.55 11.01 16.02
C ALA A 8 -1.57 9.53 16.44
N ALA A 9 -2.14 9.22 17.61
CA ALA A 9 -2.25 7.85 18.08
C ALA A 9 -3.29 7.07 17.26
N ALA A 10 -4.43 7.71 16.92
CA ALA A 10 -5.44 7.14 16.06
C ALA A 10 -4.93 6.90 14.63
N ALA A 11 -4.20 7.85 14.05
CA ALA A 11 -3.58 7.68 12.72
C ALA A 11 -2.55 6.52 12.73
N SER A 12 -1.67 6.48 13.74
CA SER A 12 -0.66 5.42 13.88
C SER A 12 -1.31 4.05 14.09
N LYS A 13 -2.36 3.98 14.93
CA LYS A 13 -3.14 2.77 15.14
C LYS A 13 -3.77 2.27 13.83
N PHE A 14 -4.33 3.17 13.03
CA PHE A 14 -4.90 2.79 11.73
C PHE A 14 -3.83 2.13 10.83
N VAL A 15 -2.64 2.73 10.69
CA VAL A 15 -1.56 2.15 9.89
C VAL A 15 -1.11 0.80 10.42
N ALA A 16 -0.99 0.65 11.75
CA ALA A 16 -0.63 -0.63 12.38
C ALA A 16 -1.69 -1.71 12.12
N ASP A 17 -2.98 -1.36 12.23
CA ASP A 17 -4.09 -2.27 11.97
C ASP A 17 -4.12 -2.70 10.48
N GLN A 18 -3.84 -1.78 9.54
CA GLN A 18 -3.71 -2.13 8.11
C GLN A 18 -2.52 -3.06 7.86
N SER A 19 -1.36 -2.78 8.46
CA SER A 19 -0.18 -3.65 8.39
C SER A 19 -0.49 -5.08 8.83
N GLY A 20 -1.26 -5.25 9.92
CA GLY A 20 -1.73 -6.55 10.38
C GLY A 20 -2.62 -7.26 9.37
N LYS A 21 -3.61 -6.56 8.81
CA LYS A 21 -4.54 -7.10 7.80
C LYS A 21 -3.82 -7.49 6.51
N TRP A 22 -2.94 -6.62 6.01
CA TRP A 22 -2.21 -6.82 4.75
C TRP A 22 -1.34 -8.08 4.80
N ARG A 23 -0.67 -8.35 5.93
CA ARG A 23 0.09 -9.58 6.13
C ARG A 23 -0.76 -10.84 6.10
N GLN A 24 -2.05 -10.76 6.44
CA GLN A 24 -2.93 -11.92 6.33
C GLN A 24 -3.24 -12.25 4.86
N CYS A 25 -3.07 -11.29 3.94
CA CYS A 25 -3.31 -11.47 2.51
C CYS A 25 -2.11 -12.08 1.75
N THR A 26 -0.92 -12.15 2.35
CA THR A 26 0.32 -12.57 1.63
C THR A 26 0.46 -14.08 1.47
N HIS A 27 -0.28 -14.87 2.26
CA HIS A 27 -0.19 -16.34 2.28
C HIS A 27 -1.44 -17.05 1.75
N THR A 28 -2.41 -16.31 1.20
CA THR A 28 -3.71 -16.86 0.79
C THR A 28 -3.73 -17.42 -0.62
N GLY A 29 -2.60 -17.45 -1.34
CA GLY A 29 -2.56 -17.80 -2.75
C GLY A 29 -3.04 -16.64 -3.62
N ALA A 30 -3.79 -16.91 -4.68
CA ALA A 30 -4.37 -15.86 -5.51
C ALA A 30 -5.67 -15.32 -4.88
N VAL A 31 -5.86 -14.01 -4.93
CA VAL A 31 -7.05 -13.28 -4.51
C VAL A 31 -7.83 -12.84 -5.75
N SER A 32 -9.08 -13.26 -5.87
CA SER A 32 -9.95 -12.90 -6.99
C SER A 32 -10.62 -11.55 -6.79
N LEU A 33 -10.38 -10.61 -7.69
CA LEU A 33 -11.17 -9.40 -7.86
C LEU A 33 -12.39 -9.72 -8.73
N ILE A 34 -13.57 -9.57 -8.14
CA ILE A 34 -14.87 -9.76 -8.81
C ILE A 34 -15.50 -8.38 -8.98
N VAL A 35 -15.68 -7.96 -10.23
CA VAL A 35 -16.37 -6.71 -10.58
C VAL A 35 -17.57 -7.07 -11.46
N GLU A 36 -18.75 -6.58 -11.11
CA GLU A 36 -19.97 -6.89 -11.85
C GLU A 36 -19.84 -6.50 -13.33
N GLY A 37 -20.19 -7.44 -14.22
CA GLY A 37 -20.06 -7.25 -15.67
C GLY A 37 -18.64 -7.33 -16.21
N GLN A 38 -17.64 -7.67 -15.41
CA GLN A 38 -16.25 -7.88 -15.83
C GLN A 38 -15.81 -9.32 -15.57
N PRO A 39 -14.89 -9.88 -16.38
CA PRO A 39 -14.23 -11.12 -16.04
C PRO A 39 -13.49 -11.01 -14.70
N ASN A 40 -13.56 -12.06 -13.89
CA ASN A 40 -12.76 -12.15 -12.68
C ASN A 40 -11.29 -12.01 -13.00
N THR A 41 -10.57 -11.32 -12.10
CA THR A 41 -9.13 -11.14 -12.23
C THR A 41 -8.46 -11.59 -10.95
N ASP A 42 -7.51 -12.50 -11.06
CA ASP A 42 -6.78 -13.03 -9.92
C ASP A 42 -5.45 -12.31 -9.73
N PHE A 43 -5.15 -11.94 -8.49
CA PHE A 43 -3.94 -11.24 -8.08
C PHE A 43 -3.20 -12.00 -6.99
N HIS A 44 -1.88 -11.95 -7.02
CA HIS A 44 -1.04 -12.24 -5.88
C HIS A 44 -0.71 -10.97 -5.12
N VAL A 45 -0.52 -11.10 -3.82
CA VAL A 45 -0.09 -10.02 -2.92
C VAL A 45 1.32 -10.36 -2.44
N SER A 46 2.27 -9.45 -2.67
CA SER A 46 3.64 -9.63 -2.20
C SER A 46 3.71 -9.62 -0.68
N GLU A 47 4.80 -10.14 -0.13
CA GLU A 47 5.08 -10.00 1.30
C GLU A 47 5.05 -8.53 1.74
N VAL A 48 4.65 -8.33 3.00
CA VAL A 48 4.62 -7.03 3.68
C VAL A 48 5.56 -7.12 4.88
N PRO A 49 6.85 -6.81 4.67
CA PRO A 49 7.88 -7.11 5.66
C PRO A 49 7.75 -6.22 6.90
N GLN A 50 7.93 -6.82 8.08
CA GLN A 50 7.73 -6.17 9.38
C GLN A 50 8.74 -5.05 9.68
N ASN A 51 9.95 -5.11 9.12
CA ASN A 51 11.10 -4.28 9.54
C ASN A 51 11.88 -3.67 8.37
N ASP A 52 11.28 -3.55 7.18
CA ASP A 52 12.12 -3.53 5.98
C ASP A 52 12.77 -2.19 5.66
N LYS A 53 14.04 -2.31 5.28
CA LYS A 53 14.91 -1.26 4.73
C LYS A 53 14.42 -0.73 3.37
N HIS A 54 13.29 -1.23 2.89
CA HIS A 54 12.53 -0.75 1.73
C HIS A 54 11.35 0.17 2.10
N THR A 55 11.09 0.35 3.39
CA THR A 55 10.21 1.40 3.90
C THR A 55 11.03 2.67 4.06
N VAL A 56 10.81 3.66 3.21
CA VAL A 56 11.31 5.00 3.53
C VAL A 56 10.52 5.47 4.74
N GLN A 57 11.18 5.65 5.88
CA GLN A 57 10.60 6.29 7.08
C GLN A 57 9.31 5.62 7.63
N GLY A 58 9.17 4.29 7.54
CA GLY A 58 8.01 3.58 8.12
C GLY A 58 6.75 3.61 7.26
N VAL A 59 6.85 3.94 5.96
CA VAL A 59 5.77 3.73 4.99
C VAL A 59 5.64 2.24 4.68
N LEU A 60 4.45 1.69 4.93
CA LEU A 60 4.05 0.34 4.57
C LEU A 60 3.81 0.26 3.06
N THR A 61 4.37 -0.72 2.35
CA THR A 61 4.08 -0.91 0.92
C THR A 61 3.93 -2.39 0.58
N MET A 62 2.88 -2.73 -0.16
CA MET A 62 2.68 -4.03 -0.79
C MET A 62 2.60 -3.91 -2.31
N GLU A 63 2.85 -5.00 -3.01
CA GLU A 63 2.63 -5.14 -4.45
C GLU A 63 1.47 -6.10 -4.72
N LEU A 64 0.57 -5.71 -5.62
CA LEU A 64 -0.45 -6.56 -6.22
C LEU A 64 -0.05 -6.80 -7.68
N TYR A 65 0.07 -8.07 -8.07
CA TYR A 65 0.44 -8.47 -9.43
C TYR A 65 -0.44 -9.61 -9.91
N TYR A 66 -0.65 -9.72 -11.23
CA TYR A 66 -1.52 -10.75 -11.81
C TYR A 66 -1.06 -12.17 -11.47
N ALA A 67 -2.00 -13.04 -11.10
CA ALA A 67 -1.76 -14.48 -10.86
C ALA A 67 -1.79 -15.33 -12.14
N GLY A 68 -2.37 -14.79 -13.22
CA GLY A 68 -2.43 -15.45 -14.53
C GLY A 68 -1.25 -15.09 -15.45
N PRO A 69 -1.28 -15.52 -16.72
CA PRO A 69 -0.29 -15.10 -17.71
C PRO A 69 -0.20 -13.58 -17.76
N GLN A 70 1.02 -13.06 -17.62
CA GLN A 70 1.30 -11.63 -17.50
C GLN A 70 0.69 -10.86 -18.69
N ARG A 71 -0.32 -10.02 -18.41
CA ARG A 71 -0.91 -9.12 -19.40
C ARG A 71 -0.15 -7.79 -19.35
N GLY A 72 1.06 -7.79 -19.92
CA GLY A 72 1.99 -6.66 -19.82
C GLY A 72 2.64 -6.55 -18.44
N ASN A 73 3.38 -5.46 -18.21
CA ASN A 73 4.10 -5.22 -16.95
C ASN A 73 3.23 -4.67 -15.82
N TRP A 74 1.90 -4.82 -15.84
CA TRP A 74 1.03 -4.12 -14.90
C TRP A 74 1.11 -4.68 -13.46
N ASN A 75 1.77 -3.92 -12.59
CA ASN A 75 1.81 -4.15 -11.14
C ASN A 75 1.27 -2.91 -10.42
N CYS A 76 0.59 -3.13 -9.30
CA CYS A 76 0.11 -2.06 -8.43
C CYS A 76 0.90 -2.08 -7.12
N TYR A 77 1.44 -0.94 -6.70
CA TYR A 77 2.04 -0.77 -5.40
C TYR A 77 1.12 0.06 -4.50
N HIS A 78 0.65 -0.54 -3.42
CA HIS A 78 -0.18 0.10 -2.41
C HIS A 78 0.70 0.50 -1.22
N SER A 79 0.86 1.81 -1.02
CA SER A 79 1.68 2.40 0.02
C SER A 79 0.84 3.20 1.03
N LEU A 80 1.17 3.09 2.31
CA LEU A 80 0.46 3.69 3.42
C LEU A 80 1.43 4.20 4.48
N GLY A 81 1.24 5.43 4.96
CA GLY A 81 2.02 5.99 6.05
C GLY A 81 1.25 7.03 6.85
N ALA A 82 1.76 7.38 8.02
CA ALA A 82 1.18 8.41 8.89
C ALA A 82 2.22 9.45 9.31
N GLN A 83 1.76 10.69 9.47
CA GLN A 83 2.51 11.78 10.08
C GLN A 83 1.53 12.63 10.88
N ARG A 84 1.79 12.80 12.19
CA ARG A 84 0.82 13.39 13.12
C ARG A 84 -0.54 12.67 13.01
N ASN A 85 -1.63 13.41 12.96
CA ASN A 85 -2.98 12.89 12.81
C ASN A 85 -3.39 12.66 11.34
N ILE A 86 -2.44 12.65 10.39
CA ILE A 86 -2.73 12.48 8.97
C ILE A 86 -2.18 11.13 8.48
N VAL A 87 -3.01 10.40 7.75
CA VAL A 87 -2.62 9.21 6.98
C VAL A 87 -2.62 9.53 5.49
N ALA A 88 -1.58 9.10 4.79
CA ALA A 88 -1.52 9.12 3.33
C ALA A 88 -1.56 7.68 2.80
N ASP A 89 -2.52 7.42 1.93
CA ASP A 89 -2.82 6.11 1.34
C ASP A 89 -2.80 6.23 -0.18
N VAL A 90 -1.87 5.55 -0.85
CA VAL A 90 -1.64 5.70 -2.29
C VAL A 90 -1.50 4.33 -2.93
N MET A 91 -2.28 4.11 -4.00
CA MET A 91 -2.08 3.00 -4.92
C MET A 91 -1.56 3.55 -6.25
N VAL A 92 -0.45 3.01 -6.73
CA VAL A 92 0.13 3.35 -8.04
C VAL A 92 0.21 2.10 -8.87
N CYS A 93 -0.43 2.10 -10.03
CA CYS A 93 -0.40 0.99 -10.95
C CYS A 93 0.25 1.42 -12.25
N ASP A 94 1.43 0.88 -12.53
CA ASP A 94 2.21 1.16 -13.73
C ASP A 94 3.33 0.14 -13.85
N GLY A 95 3.64 -0.30 -15.07
CA GLY A 95 4.64 -1.36 -15.26
C GLY A 95 6.10 -0.95 -15.21
N GLN A 96 6.38 0.32 -14.98
CA GLN A 96 7.73 0.86 -14.77
C GLN A 96 7.96 1.31 -13.33
N VAL A 97 6.90 1.43 -12.53
CA VAL A 97 7.00 1.81 -11.13
C VAL A 97 7.61 0.65 -10.34
N LYS A 98 8.52 0.99 -9.43
CA LYS A 98 9.13 0.07 -8.48
C LYS A 98 8.59 0.34 -7.08
N HIS A 99 8.63 -0.67 -6.23
CA HIS A 99 8.19 -0.62 -4.82
C HIS A 99 8.59 0.67 -4.08
N TYR A 100 9.89 1.02 -4.10
CA TYR A 100 10.39 2.24 -3.43
C TYR A 100 9.86 3.56 -4.00
N GLN A 101 9.44 3.60 -5.28
CA GLN A 101 8.93 4.82 -5.91
C GLN A 101 7.52 5.15 -5.42
N SER A 102 6.68 4.14 -5.18
CA SER A 102 5.36 4.30 -4.56
C SER A 102 5.49 4.83 -3.12
N ALA A 103 6.41 4.26 -2.33
CA ALA A 103 6.68 4.72 -0.96
C ALA A 103 7.12 6.19 -0.91
N LYS A 104 7.97 6.64 -1.85
CA LYS A 104 8.41 8.05 -1.96
C LYS A 104 7.27 9.03 -2.23
N ILE A 105 6.19 8.60 -2.88
CA ILE A 105 5.03 9.47 -3.09
C ILE A 105 4.35 9.74 -1.73
N VAL A 106 4.14 8.70 -0.93
CA VAL A 106 3.59 8.83 0.42
C VAL A 106 4.48 9.70 1.30
N GLU A 107 5.80 9.46 1.30
CA GLU A 107 6.77 10.29 2.03
C GLU A 107 6.63 11.78 1.65
N ARG A 108 6.57 12.09 0.35
CA ARG A 108 6.42 13.47 -0.14
C ARG A 108 5.08 14.11 0.23
N ILE A 109 4.01 13.32 0.34
CA ILE A 109 2.72 13.81 0.82
C ILE A 109 2.83 14.14 2.31
N LEU A 110 3.39 13.22 3.11
CA LEU A 110 3.52 13.38 4.56
C LEU A 110 4.49 14.50 4.94
N ALA A 111 5.54 14.75 4.14
CA ALA A 111 6.45 15.88 4.32
C ALA A 111 5.78 17.26 4.18
N LYS A 112 4.58 17.32 3.57
CA LYS A 112 3.78 18.55 3.49
C LYS A 112 2.89 18.77 4.72
N VAL A 113 2.78 17.78 5.60
CA VAL A 113 2.07 17.94 6.88
C VAL A 113 2.90 18.90 7.74
N PRO A 114 2.37 20.07 8.13
CA PRO A 114 3.16 21.07 8.84
C PRO A 114 3.82 20.51 10.09
N ALA A 115 5.08 20.89 10.31
CA ALA A 115 5.60 20.95 11.67
C ALA A 115 4.85 22.10 12.36
N THR A 116 4.22 21.80 13.50
CA THR A 116 3.55 22.75 14.43
C THR A 116 4.01 24.18 14.31
#